data_AF-A0AAD7VQN2-F1
#
_entry.id   AF-A0AAD7VQN2-F1
#
_cell.length_a   1.000
_cell.length_b   1.000
_cell.length_c   1.000
_cell.angle_alpha   90.00
_cell.angle_beta   90.00
_cell.angle_gamma   90.00
#
_symmetry.space_group_name_H-M   'P 1'
#
loop_
_entity.id
_entity.type
_entity.pdbx_description
1 polymer ?
#
loop_
_entity_poly.entity_id
_entity_poly.type
_entity_poly.pdbx_seq_one_letter_code
_entity_poly.pdbx_strand_id
1 'polypeptide(L)'
;MASDHAKVAADALKAGLEQAKSKGLVEDEEVYDKVTAQLESWKKANEDGTLKSSTGAISFPGSPTRYDPRFPNQNQTAHCWQSYVDYFKCINAKGEGFKPCQQFRKGYLLLCPQSWVEKWDEQRDAGNFVGDLSP
;
A
#
# COMPACT_ATOMS: atom_id res chain seq x y z
N MET A 1 12.02 -29.85 -8.87
CA MET A 1 12.57 -29.05 -7.75
C MET A 1 11.82 -27.73 -7.58
N ALA A 2 11.86 -26.76 -8.52
CA ALA A 2 11.04 -25.53 -8.40
C ALA A 2 9.51 -25.79 -8.48
N SER A 3 9.10 -26.75 -9.29
CA SER A 3 7.70 -27.22 -9.43
C SER A 3 7.12 -27.81 -8.14
N ASP A 4 7.95 -28.50 -7.36
CA ASP A 4 7.51 -29.25 -6.18
C ASP A 4 7.21 -28.30 -5.01
N HIS A 5 8.04 -27.25 -4.85
CA HIS A 5 7.78 -26.19 -3.87
C HIS A 5 6.51 -25.38 -4.19
N ALA A 6 6.27 -25.09 -5.48
CA ALA A 6 5.06 -24.39 -5.90
C ALA A 6 3.80 -25.19 -5.59
N LYS A 7 3.82 -26.51 -5.82
CA LYS A 7 2.73 -27.42 -5.45
C LYS A 7 2.46 -27.43 -3.95
N VAL A 8 3.51 -27.59 -3.14
CA VAL A 8 3.40 -27.58 -1.66
C VAL A 8 2.82 -26.25 -1.15
N ALA A 9 3.26 -25.11 -1.69
CA ALA A 9 2.74 -23.80 -1.30
C ALA A 9 1.25 -23.63 -1.65
N ALA A 10 0.84 -24.12 -2.82
CA ALA A 10 -0.52 -24.01 -3.31
C ALA A 10 -1.51 -24.88 -2.53
N ASP A 11 -1.07 -26.07 -2.12
CA ASP A 11 -1.85 -26.97 -1.28
C ASP A 11 -2.00 -26.41 0.15
N ALA A 12 -0.95 -25.76 0.69
CA ALA A 12 -1.02 -25.05 1.95
C ALA A 12 -2.00 -23.85 1.92
N LEU A 13 -2.00 -23.08 0.83
CA LEU A 13 -2.94 -21.96 0.63
C LEU A 13 -4.39 -22.45 0.55
N LYS A 14 -4.65 -23.55 -0.18
CA LYS A 14 -5.99 -24.16 -0.24
C LYS A 14 -6.45 -24.61 1.15
N ALA A 15 -5.58 -25.31 1.89
CA ALA A 15 -5.89 -25.75 3.26
C ALA A 15 -6.19 -24.57 4.20
N GLY A 16 -5.45 -23.45 4.09
CA GLY A 16 -5.72 -22.23 4.85
C GLY A 16 -7.07 -21.60 4.53
N LEU A 17 -7.48 -21.62 3.26
CA LEU A 17 -8.78 -21.10 2.82
C LEU A 17 -9.94 -21.98 3.32
N GLU A 18 -9.81 -23.31 3.28
CA GLU A 18 -10.78 -24.24 3.87
C GLU A 18 -10.91 -24.03 5.39
N GLN A 19 -9.78 -23.78 6.06
CA GLN A 19 -9.77 -23.46 7.48
C GLN A 19 -10.46 -22.12 7.77
N ALA A 20 -10.30 -21.12 6.91
CA ALA A 20 -10.99 -19.84 7.04
C ALA A 20 -12.51 -19.97 6.81
N LYS A 21 -12.93 -20.78 5.83
CA LYS A 21 -14.34 -21.10 5.57
C LYS A 21 -14.99 -21.80 6.76
N SER A 22 -14.34 -22.83 7.31
CA SER A 22 -14.85 -23.55 8.51
C SER A 22 -14.92 -22.70 9.78
N LYS A 23 -14.09 -21.65 9.88
CA LYS A 23 -14.14 -20.66 10.98
C LYS A 23 -15.14 -19.53 10.75
N GLY A 24 -15.89 -19.54 9.64
CA GLY A 24 -16.84 -18.48 9.29
C GLY A 24 -16.18 -17.13 8.99
N LEU A 25 -14.87 -17.09 8.73
CA LEU A 25 -14.14 -15.87 8.38
C LEU A 25 -14.36 -15.46 6.92
N VAL A 26 -14.96 -16.35 6.12
CA VAL A 26 -15.38 -16.11 4.74
C VAL A 26 -16.87 -16.39 4.69
N GLU A 27 -17.67 -15.33 4.87
CA GLU A 27 -19.14 -15.41 4.92
C GLU A 27 -19.77 -15.41 3.51
N ASP A 28 -19.02 -14.95 2.50
CA ASP A 28 -19.49 -14.82 1.13
C ASP A 28 -18.99 -16.00 0.28
N GLU A 29 -19.91 -16.88 -0.14
CA GLU A 29 -19.63 -18.07 -0.95
C GLU A 29 -19.09 -17.69 -2.35
N GLU A 30 -19.53 -16.56 -2.90
CA GLU A 30 -19.05 -16.05 -4.19
C GLU A 30 -17.58 -15.61 -4.09
N VAL A 31 -17.18 -15.04 -2.96
CA VAL A 31 -15.77 -14.68 -2.70
C VAL A 31 -14.90 -15.93 -2.57
N TYR A 32 -15.37 -16.97 -1.89
CA TYR A 32 -14.64 -18.22 -1.75
C TYR A 32 -14.41 -18.91 -3.12
N ASP A 33 -15.44 -18.93 -3.97
CA ASP A 33 -15.35 -19.51 -5.32
C ASP A 33 -14.40 -18.71 -6.23
N LYS A 34 -14.41 -17.38 -6.14
CA LYS A 34 -13.46 -16.53 -6.88
C LYS A 34 -12.01 -16.78 -6.45
N VAL A 35 -11.77 -16.89 -5.15
CA VAL A 35 -10.41 -17.09 -4.60
C VAL A 35 -9.89 -18.49 -4.95
N THR A 36 -10.73 -19.52 -4.88
CA THR A 36 -10.35 -20.89 -5.27
C THR A 36 -10.09 -21.00 -6.78
N ALA A 37 -10.92 -20.40 -7.62
CA ALA A 37 -10.69 -20.34 -9.07
C ALA A 37 -9.38 -19.60 -9.41
N GLN A 38 -9.08 -18.51 -8.72
CA GLN A 38 -7.82 -17.78 -8.88
C GLN A 38 -6.60 -18.63 -8.45
N LEU A 39 -6.72 -19.41 -7.38
CA LEU A 39 -5.68 -20.32 -6.91
C LEU A 39 -5.41 -21.45 -7.93
N GLU A 40 -6.46 -22.01 -8.54
CA GLU A 40 -6.33 -23.04 -9.58
C GLU A 40 -5.70 -22.50 -10.87
N SER A 41 -6.08 -21.29 -11.28
CA SER A 41 -5.45 -20.59 -12.39
C SER A 41 -3.94 -20.36 -12.13
N TRP A 42 -3.58 -19.97 -10.90
CA TRP A 42 -2.18 -19.79 -10.50
C TRP A 42 -1.41 -21.11 -10.47
N LYS A 43 -2.03 -22.22 -10.02
CA LYS A 43 -1.42 -23.56 -10.04
C LYS A 43 -1.07 -23.97 -11.47
N LYS A 44 -2.02 -23.83 -12.39
CA LYS A 44 -1.85 -24.17 -13.80
C LYS A 44 -0.71 -23.37 -14.45
N ALA A 45 -0.65 -22.06 -14.16
CA ALA A 45 0.40 -21.16 -14.65
C ALA A 45 1.81 -21.47 -14.10
N ASN A 46 1.92 -22.17 -12.97
CA ASN A 46 3.21 -22.64 -12.44
C ASN A 46 3.64 -23.97 -13.07
N GLU A 47 2.69 -24.86 -13.34
CA GLU A 47 2.94 -26.19 -13.92
C GLU A 47 3.34 -26.11 -15.40
N ASP A 48 2.70 -25.24 -16.16
CA ASP A 48 3.01 -24.99 -17.57
C ASP A 48 4.25 -24.08 -17.76
N GLY A 49 4.86 -23.61 -16.66
CA GLY A 49 6.01 -22.71 -16.67
C GLY A 49 5.72 -21.36 -17.32
N THR A 50 4.45 -21.00 -17.52
CA THR A 50 4.04 -19.72 -18.09
C THR A 50 4.02 -18.59 -17.06
N LEU A 51 4.29 -18.91 -15.79
CA LEU A 51 4.58 -17.92 -14.77
C LEU A 51 5.77 -17.11 -15.27
N LYS A 52 5.47 -15.93 -15.81
CA LYS A 52 6.46 -14.91 -16.10
C LYS A 52 7.02 -14.53 -14.73
N SER A 53 8.07 -15.21 -14.31
CA SER A 53 8.97 -14.71 -13.28
C SER A 53 9.25 -13.29 -13.72
N SER A 54 8.75 -12.32 -12.95
CA SER A 54 9.12 -10.92 -13.09
C SER A 54 10.58 -10.78 -12.63
N THR A 55 11.50 -11.48 -13.30
CA THR A 55 12.92 -11.19 -13.31
C THR A 55 13.19 -9.98 -14.23
N GLY A 56 12.18 -9.49 -14.95
CA GLY A 56 12.17 -8.14 -15.48
C GLY A 56 11.88 -7.17 -14.34
N ALA A 57 12.92 -6.46 -13.88
CA ALA A 57 12.89 -5.34 -12.95
C ALA A 57 11.58 -5.25 -12.14
N ILE A 58 11.55 -5.92 -10.98
CA ILE A 58 10.60 -5.54 -9.94
C ILE A 58 10.91 -4.08 -9.64
N SER A 59 10.24 -3.16 -10.34
CA SER A 59 9.98 -1.85 -9.80
C SER A 59 9.13 -2.13 -8.59
N PHE A 60 9.79 -2.28 -7.44
CA PHE A 60 9.11 -2.37 -6.17
C PHE A 60 8.15 -1.17 -6.15
N PRO A 61 6.82 -1.38 -6.12
CA PRO A 61 5.88 -0.27 -6.26
C PRO A 61 5.96 0.75 -5.11
N GLY A 62 6.81 0.51 -4.11
CA GLY A 62 7.36 1.55 -3.27
C GLY A 62 8.53 2.25 -3.94
N SER A 63 8.26 3.09 -4.96
CA SER A 63 9.21 4.16 -5.25
C SER A 63 9.34 4.97 -3.96
N PRO A 64 10.53 5.05 -3.32
CA PRO A 64 10.72 6.05 -2.30
C PRO A 64 10.34 7.40 -2.92
N THR A 65 9.77 8.27 -2.09
CA THR A 65 9.45 9.64 -2.47
C THR A 65 10.63 10.23 -3.24
N ARG A 66 10.39 10.97 -4.33
CA ARG A 66 11.50 11.56 -5.11
C ARG A 66 12.40 12.37 -4.19
N TYR A 67 13.71 12.29 -4.43
CA TYR A 67 14.70 13.08 -3.71
C TYR A 67 14.33 14.57 -3.79
N ASP A 68 14.14 15.20 -2.63
CA ASP A 68 13.86 16.62 -2.51
C ASP A 68 15.15 17.35 -2.09
N PRO A 69 15.76 18.17 -2.98
CA PRO A 69 16.97 18.90 -2.67
C PRO A 69 16.86 19.87 -1.48
N ARG A 70 15.65 20.23 -1.04
CA ARG A 70 15.41 21.04 0.16
C ARG A 70 15.79 20.28 1.44
N PHE A 71 15.77 18.95 1.39
CA PHE A 71 16.02 18.06 2.52
C PHE A 71 17.15 17.06 2.22
N PRO A 72 18.40 17.54 2.02
CA PRO A 72 19.53 16.69 1.63
C PRO A 72 20.08 15.82 2.77
N ASN A 73 19.71 16.14 4.01
CA ASN A 73 20.22 15.48 5.20
C ASN A 73 19.55 14.12 5.42
N GLN A 74 20.21 13.21 6.13
CA GLN A 74 19.66 11.89 6.47
C GLN A 74 18.40 11.97 7.35
N ASN A 75 18.25 13.04 8.12
CA ASN A 75 17.05 13.27 8.92
C ASN A 75 15.91 13.82 8.04
N GLN A 76 14.93 12.97 7.73
CA GLN A 76 13.78 13.29 6.88
C GLN A 76 12.55 13.80 7.66
N THR A 77 12.69 14.12 8.95
CA THR A 77 11.60 14.63 9.80
C THR A 77 10.94 15.88 9.20
N ALA A 78 11.74 16.84 8.72
CA ALA A 78 11.23 18.06 8.10
C ALA A 78 10.54 17.79 6.75
N HIS A 79 11.05 16.81 5.98
CA HIS A 79 10.43 16.41 4.71
C HIS A 79 9.07 15.74 4.92
N CYS A 80 8.96 14.89 5.93
CA CYS A 80 7.69 14.28 6.37
C CYS A 80 6.68 15.37 6.75
N TRP A 81 7.04 16.27 7.67
CA TRP A 81 6.15 17.35 8.13
C TRP A 81 5.70 18.25 6.98
N GLN A 82 6.64 18.69 6.14
CA GLN A 82 6.32 19.57 5.01
C GLN A 82 5.40 18.87 4.00
N SER A 83 5.62 17.58 3.71
CA SER A 83 4.77 16.82 2.80
C SER A 83 3.33 16.68 3.31
N TYR A 84 3.16 16.56 4.62
CA TYR A 84 1.83 16.50 5.24
C TYR A 84 1.11 17.85 5.10
N VAL A 85 1.76 18.94 5.49
CA VAL A 85 1.19 20.30 5.37
C VAL A 85 0.88 20.65 3.91
N ASP A 86 1.81 20.40 2.99
CA ASP A 86 1.64 20.69 1.56
C ASP A 86 0.46 19.93 0.95
N TYR A 87 0.22 18.68 1.38
CA TYR A 87 -0.94 17.92 0.94
C TYR A 87 -2.25 18.63 1.30
N PHE A 88 -2.45 18.97 2.57
CA PHE A 88 -3.70 19.59 3.02
C PHE A 88 -3.87 21.03 2.50
N LYS A 89 -2.78 21.81 2.38
CA LYS A 89 -2.82 23.10 1.66
C LYS A 89 -3.29 22.94 0.22
N CYS A 90 -2.75 21.94 -0.49
CA CYS A 90 -3.10 21.68 -1.88
C CYS A 90 -4.57 21.28 -2.04
N ILE A 91 -5.08 20.43 -1.14
CA ILE A 91 -6.50 20.03 -1.12
C ILE A 91 -7.41 21.23 -0.80
N ASN A 92 -7.04 22.08 0.16
CA ASN A 92 -7.81 23.28 0.51
C ASN A 92 -7.83 24.31 -0.64
N ALA A 93 -6.73 24.45 -1.38
CA ALA A 93 -6.62 25.41 -2.48
C ALA A 93 -7.28 24.95 -3.78
N LYS A 94 -7.12 23.67 -4.14
CA LYS A 94 -7.44 23.14 -5.48
C LYS A 94 -8.47 22.01 -5.49
N GLY A 95 -8.84 21.49 -4.31
CA GLY A 95 -9.73 20.34 -4.16
C GLY A 95 -9.03 18.99 -4.37
N GLU A 96 -9.73 17.91 -4.00
CA GLU A 96 -9.20 16.53 -3.99
C GLU A 96 -8.86 15.96 -5.39
N GLY A 97 -9.42 16.55 -6.45
CA GLY A 97 -9.23 16.09 -7.83
C GLY A 97 -7.88 16.46 -8.46
N PHE A 98 -7.04 17.27 -7.80
CA PHE A 98 -5.80 17.76 -8.38
C PHE A 98 -4.68 16.70 -8.28
N LYS A 99 -4.34 16.08 -9.41
CA LYS A 99 -3.33 15.01 -9.50
C LYS A 99 -2.00 15.34 -8.82
N PRO A 100 -1.44 16.57 -8.90
CA PRO A 100 -0.20 16.89 -8.20
C PRO A 100 -0.28 16.86 -6.68
N CYS A 101 -1.46 17.05 -6.05
CA CYS A 101 -1.59 16.91 -4.60
C CYS A 101 -1.27 15.46 -4.16
N GLN A 102 -1.55 14.47 -5.02
CA GLN A 102 -1.27 13.06 -4.71
C GLN A 102 0.24 12.77 -4.53
N GLN A 103 1.12 13.61 -5.08
CA GLN A 103 2.56 13.47 -4.86
C GLN A 103 2.91 13.69 -3.37
N PHE A 104 2.32 14.73 -2.76
CA PHE A 104 2.50 15.02 -1.33
C PHE A 104 1.86 13.96 -0.44
N ARG A 105 0.71 13.40 -0.89
CA ARG A 105 0.06 12.27 -0.21
C ARG A 105 0.98 11.05 -0.11
N LYS A 106 1.59 10.66 -1.22
CA LYS A 106 2.58 9.57 -1.24
C LYS A 106 3.81 9.94 -0.40
N GLY A 107 4.19 11.22 -0.43
CA GLY A 107 5.22 11.84 0.39
C GLY A 107 5.13 11.46 1.87
N TYR A 108 4.09 11.97 2.53
CA TYR A 108 3.95 11.80 3.97
C TYR A 108 3.63 10.35 4.35
N LEU A 109 2.89 9.58 3.54
CA LEU A 109 2.59 8.17 3.84
C LEU A 109 3.82 7.26 3.84
N LEU A 110 4.87 7.61 3.07
CA LEU A 110 6.10 6.83 3.00
C LEU A 110 7.17 7.33 3.99
N LEU A 111 7.20 8.63 4.27
CA LEU A 111 8.23 9.25 5.11
C LEU A 111 7.86 9.31 6.59
N CYS A 112 6.57 9.49 6.89
CA CYS A 112 6.12 9.72 8.25
C CYS A 112 5.81 8.42 8.98
N PRO A 113 6.19 8.32 10.27
CA PRO A 113 5.62 7.30 11.15
C PRO A 113 4.09 7.43 11.20
N GLN A 114 3.37 6.31 11.10
CA GLN A 114 1.91 6.29 11.13
C GLN A 114 1.34 6.96 12.40
N SER A 115 2.00 6.77 13.55
CA SER A 115 1.62 7.38 14.83
C SER A 115 1.72 8.90 14.87
N TRP A 116 2.48 9.53 13.96
CA TRP A 116 2.52 10.99 13.83
C TRP A 116 1.36 11.49 13.00
N VAL A 117 1.07 10.80 11.89
CA VAL A 117 -0.05 11.12 10.99
C VAL A 117 -1.36 11.09 11.77
N GLU A 118 -1.61 10.04 12.54
CA GLU A 118 -2.81 9.90 13.38
C GLU A 118 -2.96 11.06 14.38
N LYS A 119 -1.88 11.42 15.08
CA LYS A 119 -1.90 12.55 16.03
C LYS A 119 -2.18 13.89 15.35
N TRP A 120 -1.61 14.11 14.17
CA TRP A 120 -1.86 15.35 13.43
C TRP A 120 -3.27 15.39 12.85
N ASP A 121 -3.81 14.24 12.44
CA ASP A 121 -5.20 14.12 11.99
C ASP A 121 -6.15 14.43 13.14
N GLU A 122 -5.93 13.87 14.34
CA GLU A 122 -6.69 14.23 15.56
C GLU A 122 -6.61 15.73 15.89
N GLN A 123 -5.42 16.32 15.80
CA GLN A 123 -5.23 17.76 16.04
C GLN A 123 -5.94 18.63 15.01
N ARG A 124 -5.97 18.20 13.73
CA ARG A 124 -6.68 18.91 12.66
C ARG A 124 -8.18 18.81 12.85
N ASP A 125 -8.70 17.63 13.19
CA ASP A 125 -10.13 17.42 13.42
C ASP A 125 -10.61 18.18 14.68
N ALA A 126 -9.74 18.32 15.69
CA ALA A 126 -9.98 19.16 16.87
C ALA A 126 -9.76 20.67 16.63
N GLY A 127 -9.24 21.08 15.46
CA GLY A 127 -8.94 22.48 15.15
C GLY A 127 -7.74 23.08 15.91
N ASN A 128 -6.91 22.25 16.55
CA ASN A 128 -5.71 22.68 17.31
C ASN A 128 -4.41 22.30 16.59
N PHE A 129 -4.43 22.24 15.26
CA PHE A 129 -3.24 21.92 14.48
C PHE A 129 -2.30 23.12 14.41
N VAL A 130 -1.02 22.91 14.72
CA VAL A 130 -0.01 23.98 14.80
C VAL A 130 0.44 24.50 13.43
N GLY A 131 0.20 23.73 12.36
CA GLY A 131 0.56 24.12 11.01
C GLY A 131 -0.49 25.02 10.37
N ASP A 132 -0.05 26.02 9.64
CA ASP A 132 -0.91 26.79 8.76
C ASP A 132 -1.38 25.89 7.60
N LEU A 133 -2.70 25.77 7.40
CA LEU A 133 -3.34 25.02 6.31
C LEU A 133 -4.08 25.94 5.34
N SER A 134 -3.92 27.25 5.47
CA SER A 134 -4.52 28.21 4.54
C SER A 134 -3.87 28.08 3.15
N PRO A 135 -4.66 28.27 2.07
CA PRO A 135 -4.20 28.16 0.69
C PRO A 135 -3.25 29.29 0.27
#